data_AF-A0A957QTE1-F1
#
_entry.id   AF-A0A957QTE1-F1
#
_cell.length_a   1.000
_cell.length_b   1.000
_cell.length_c   1.000
_cell.angle_alpha   90.00
_cell.angle_beta   90.00
_cell.angle_gamma   90.00
#
_symmetry.space_group_name_H-M   'P 1'
#
loop_
_entity.id
_entity.type
_entity.pdbx_description
1 polymer ?
#
loop_
_entity_poly.entity_id
_entity_poly.type
_entity_poly.pdbx_seq_one_letter_code
_entity_poly.pdbx_strand_id
1 'polypeptide(L)'
;TPDAAQTFEICITGPSFPSGSEEGACQVVGAAGGELVWTNLLPGTYVVVESDPGVDWNVTGSSANVEVPAATRALHTITNTLIVVPPPPPPPVDPQVGSLDVTKVVDWADKTPDATQSFQICIAGPSFPNGNEANACYSFSATGGSHTWTDLAPGAYTVTEVGVDTGLWTVTGSGASVEVVANNAASHTVTNTLIDVGGEGGTPTALDPTDEPAATF
;
A
#
# COMPACT_ATOMS: atom_id res chain seq x y z
N THR A 1 0.31 3.22 35.08
CA THR A 1 0.41 3.50 36.53
C THR A 1 1.61 2.75 37.03
N PRO A 2 2.52 3.35 37.84
CA PRO A 2 3.65 2.61 38.40
C PRO A 2 3.16 1.34 39.10
N ASP A 3 3.87 0.23 38.92
CA ASP A 3 3.58 -0.98 39.67
C ASP A 3 3.75 -0.68 41.17
N ALA A 4 2.70 -0.87 41.95
CA ALA A 4 2.70 -0.57 43.38
C ALA A 4 3.68 -1.47 44.17
N ALA A 5 4.14 -2.59 43.58
CA ALA A 5 5.15 -3.46 44.15
C ALA A 5 6.59 -3.03 43.81
N GLN A 6 6.80 -2.06 42.90
CA GLN A 6 8.14 -1.58 42.56
C GLN A 6 8.80 -0.91 43.77
N THR A 7 10.07 -1.25 43.99
CA THR A 7 10.95 -0.62 44.98
C THR A 7 12.27 -0.25 44.33
N PHE A 8 12.97 0.72 44.91
CA PHE A 8 14.30 1.15 44.51
C PHE A 8 15.21 1.08 45.73
N GLU A 9 16.33 0.36 45.62
CA GLU A 9 17.29 0.17 46.71
C GLU A 9 18.52 1.05 46.49
N ILE A 10 18.84 1.89 47.48
CA ILE A 10 20.03 2.73 47.47
C ILE A 10 20.96 2.27 48.56
N CYS A 11 22.22 2.04 48.20
CA CYS A 11 23.31 1.63 49.07
C CYS A 11 24.40 2.71 49.10
N ILE A 12 25.07 2.84 50.25
CA ILE A 12 26.25 3.69 50.40
C ILE A 12 27.47 2.89 50.84
N THR A 13 28.64 3.21 50.28
CA THR A 13 29.94 2.64 50.67
C THR A 13 30.87 3.77 51.07
N GLY A 14 31.50 3.70 52.24
CA GLY A 14 32.38 4.77 52.72
C GLY A 14 32.88 4.53 54.13
N PRO A 15 33.41 5.56 54.82
CA PRO A 15 34.02 5.41 56.14
C PRO A 15 33.17 4.68 57.20
N SER A 16 31.86 4.91 57.24
CA SER A 16 30.94 4.19 58.13
C SER A 16 30.49 2.82 57.62
N PHE A 17 30.61 2.57 56.31
CA PHE A 17 30.20 1.33 55.64
C PHE A 17 31.31 0.88 54.66
N PRO A 18 32.48 0.43 55.15
CA PRO A 18 33.63 0.15 54.28
C PRO A 18 33.39 -0.87 53.17
N SER A 19 32.52 -1.87 53.37
CA SER A 19 32.17 -2.87 52.35
C SER A 19 30.88 -2.56 51.61
N GLY A 20 30.06 -1.62 52.10
CA GLY A 20 28.76 -1.29 51.51
C GLY A 20 27.72 -2.39 51.67
N SER A 21 27.99 -3.38 52.52
CA SER A 21 27.16 -4.56 52.75
C SER A 21 26.85 -4.79 54.22
N GLU A 22 27.31 -3.89 55.08
CA GLU A 22 27.00 -3.89 56.50
C GLU A 22 25.52 -3.55 56.73
N GLU A 23 25.01 -3.95 57.89
CA GLU A 23 23.64 -3.64 58.29
C GLU A 23 23.40 -2.12 58.27
N GLY A 24 22.37 -1.69 57.54
CA GLY A 24 22.02 -0.27 57.37
C GLY A 24 22.76 0.47 56.26
N ALA A 25 23.68 -0.17 55.54
CA ALA A 25 24.34 0.43 54.37
C ALA A 25 23.37 0.67 53.20
N CYS A 26 22.32 -0.14 53.09
CA CYS A 26 21.27 -0.05 52.07
C CYS A 26 19.90 0.28 52.68
N GLN A 27 19.13 1.10 51.96
CA GLN A 27 17.74 1.43 52.29
C GLN A 27 16.89 1.36 51.03
N VAL A 28 15.60 1.04 51.19
CA VAL A 28 14.64 0.89 50.08
C VAL A 28 13.57 1.96 50.13
N VAL A 29 13.12 2.39 48.95
CA VAL A 29 11.96 3.27 48.78
C VAL A 29 10.97 2.67 47.78
N GLY A 30 9.69 2.98 47.92
CA GLY A 30 8.65 2.48 47.02
C GLY A 30 8.63 3.17 45.65
N ALA A 31 7.73 2.71 44.77
CA ALA A 31 7.58 3.16 43.38
C ALA A 31 7.41 4.68 43.18
N ALA A 32 6.92 5.40 44.20
CA ALA A 32 6.74 6.85 44.17
C ALA A 32 8.03 7.63 44.51
N GLY A 33 9.11 6.94 44.88
CA GLY A 33 10.31 7.54 45.44
C GLY A 33 10.09 8.09 46.86
N GLY A 34 11.08 8.84 47.35
CA GLY A 34 11.11 9.36 48.72
C GLY A 34 12.51 9.73 49.17
N GLU A 35 12.63 10.22 50.41
CA GLU A 35 13.91 10.58 51.04
C GLU A 35 14.42 9.41 51.88
N LEU A 36 15.69 9.03 51.66
CA LEU A 36 16.41 8.05 52.47
C LEU A 36 17.48 8.80 53.27
N VAL A 37 17.61 8.48 54.56
CA VAL A 37 18.48 9.21 55.47
C VAL A 37 19.39 8.25 56.21
N TRP A 38 20.70 8.47 56.09
CA TRP A 38 21.72 7.83 56.90
C TRP A 38 22.24 8.82 57.94
N THR A 39 22.11 8.46 59.22
CA THR A 39 22.52 9.30 60.36
C THR A 39 23.82 8.80 60.98
N ASN A 40 24.54 9.69 61.68
CA ASN A 40 25.77 9.37 62.41
C ASN A 40 26.90 8.82 61.51
N LEU A 41 26.94 9.27 60.25
CA LEU A 41 28.03 8.96 59.33
C LEU A 41 29.34 9.62 59.81
N LEU A 42 30.44 8.86 59.72
CA LEU A 42 31.78 9.41 59.85
C LEU A 42 32.04 10.36 58.66
N PRO A 43 32.74 11.49 58.87
CA PRO A 43 33.07 12.39 57.78
C PRO A 43 33.95 11.72 56.73
N GLY A 44 33.73 12.04 55.46
CA GLY A 44 34.49 11.53 54.32
C GLY A 44 33.63 11.25 53.10
N THR A 45 34.23 10.63 52.09
CA THR A 45 33.57 10.33 50.82
C THR A 45 32.80 9.03 50.88
N TYR A 46 31.55 9.07 50.43
CA TYR A 46 30.69 7.92 50.25
C TYR A 46 30.37 7.73 48.77
N VAL A 47 30.44 6.50 48.28
CA VAL A 47 29.88 6.13 46.98
C VAL A 47 28.42 5.79 47.19
N VAL A 48 27.54 6.45 46.44
CA VAL A 48 26.09 6.21 46.47
C VAL A 48 25.70 5.46 45.20
N VAL A 49 25.14 4.27 45.37
CA VAL A 49 24.74 3.37 44.28
C VAL A 49 23.28 3.00 44.46
N GLU A 50 22.53 3.00 43.37
CA GLU A 50 21.26 2.28 43.30
C GLU A 50 21.49 0.88 42.74
N SER A 51 21.01 -0.13 43.47
CA SER A 51 21.10 -1.54 43.10
C SER A 51 19.89 -1.91 42.25
N ASP A 52 20.14 -2.37 41.02
CA ASP A 52 19.20 -2.96 40.07
C ASP A 52 17.75 -2.43 40.14
N PRO A 53 17.44 -1.30 39.48
CA PRO A 53 16.08 -0.73 39.46
C PRO A 53 15.06 -1.61 38.70
N GLY A 54 15.52 -2.65 38.00
CA GLY A 54 14.76 -3.42 37.02
C GLY A 54 14.98 -2.97 35.56
N VAL A 55 14.73 -3.88 34.61
CA VAL A 55 15.00 -3.69 33.17
C VAL A 55 14.18 -2.59 32.51
N ASP A 56 13.07 -2.19 33.12
CA ASP A 56 12.16 -1.18 32.60
C ASP A 56 12.56 0.25 33.00
N TRP A 57 13.68 0.43 33.70
CA TRP A 57 14.08 1.72 34.26
C TRP A 57 15.47 2.15 33.79
N ASN A 58 15.58 3.43 33.45
CA ASN A 58 16.86 4.10 33.27
C ASN A 58 17.21 4.87 34.55
N VAL A 59 18.43 4.67 35.07
CA VAL A 59 18.90 5.30 36.30
C VAL A 59 19.94 6.36 36.02
N THR A 60 19.79 7.50 36.67
CA THR A 60 20.76 8.60 36.64
C THR A 60 21.14 9.00 38.06
N GLY A 61 22.39 9.44 38.27
CA GLY A 61 22.91 9.80 39.58
C GLY A 61 23.44 8.62 40.42
N SER A 62 23.31 7.37 39.98
CA SER A 62 23.94 6.22 40.65
C SER A 62 25.47 6.20 40.45
N SER A 63 26.19 5.48 41.32
CA SER A 63 27.65 5.39 41.39
C SER A 63 28.38 6.74 41.60
N ALA A 64 27.73 7.67 42.30
CA ALA A 64 28.28 9.00 42.55
C ALA A 64 29.11 9.04 43.84
N ASN A 65 30.17 9.84 43.86
CA ASN A 65 30.93 10.15 45.08
C ASN A 65 30.33 11.38 45.76
N VAL A 66 29.95 11.25 47.03
CA VAL A 66 29.34 12.29 47.86
C VAL A 66 30.22 12.52 49.08
N GLU A 67 30.70 13.75 49.26
CA GLU A 67 31.49 14.13 50.43
C GLU A 67 30.56 14.51 51.58
N VAL A 68 30.68 13.81 52.70
CA VAL A 68 29.96 14.11 53.95
C VAL A 68 30.92 14.89 54.87
N PRO A 69 30.69 16.20 55.09
CA PRO A 69 31.57 16.99 55.95
C PRO A 69 31.31 16.74 57.44
N ALA A 70 32.24 17.15 58.29
CA ALA A 70 32.10 17.00 59.73
C ALA A 70 30.91 17.81 60.27
N ALA A 71 30.07 17.15 61.07
CA ALA A 71 28.91 17.72 61.77
C ALA A 71 27.86 18.41 60.86
N THR A 72 27.84 18.11 59.55
CA THR A 72 26.85 18.62 58.60
C THR A 72 26.25 17.51 57.74
N ARG A 73 25.27 17.84 56.90
CA ARG A 73 24.57 16.90 56.01
C ARG A 73 24.98 17.15 54.55
N ALA A 74 25.23 16.07 53.82
CA ALA A 74 25.32 16.08 52.36
C ALA A 74 24.00 15.61 51.73
N LEU A 75 23.73 16.04 50.50
CA LEU A 75 22.54 15.66 49.74
C LEU A 75 22.96 15.07 48.40
N HIS A 76 22.22 14.07 47.94
CA HIS A 76 22.38 13.48 46.62
C HIS A 76 21.04 13.02 46.09
N THR A 77 20.91 12.94 44.77
CA THR A 77 19.66 12.53 44.12
C THR A 77 19.94 11.48 43.07
N ILE A 78 19.19 10.38 43.15
CA ILE A 78 19.10 9.35 42.11
C ILE A 78 17.73 9.48 41.46
N THR A 79 17.68 9.35 40.13
CA THR A 79 16.44 9.46 39.37
C THR A 79 16.24 8.25 38.47
N ASN A 80 15.10 7.59 38.66
CA ASN A 80 14.63 6.46 37.86
C ASN A 80 13.60 6.96 36.86
N THR A 81 13.82 6.65 35.58
CA THR A 81 12.92 7.03 34.49
C THR A 81 12.42 5.78 33.80
N LEU A 82 11.10 5.58 33.78
CA LEU A 82 10.50 4.42 33.12
C LEU A 82 10.79 4.46 31.61
N ILE A 83 11.28 3.36 31.08
CA ILE A 83 11.54 3.17 29.66
C ILE A 83 10.19 2.99 28.97
N VAL A 84 9.73 4.03 28.27
CA VAL A 84 8.52 3.95 27.47
C VAL A 84 8.89 3.49 26.06
N VAL A 85 8.65 2.21 25.78
CA VAL A 85 8.80 1.68 24.42
C VAL A 85 7.61 2.18 23.58
N PRO A 86 7.82 2.93 22.49
CA PRO A 86 6.73 3.34 21.63
C PRO A 86 6.05 2.10 21.02
N PRO A 87 4.72 2.14 20.80
CA PRO A 87 4.04 1.04 20.15
C PRO A 87 4.67 0.78 18.77
N PRO A 88 4.73 -0.49 18.32
CA PRO A 88 5.20 -0.78 16.98
C PRO A 88 4.33 -0.04 15.94
N PRO A 89 4.91 0.40 14.82
CA PRO A 89 4.14 1.00 13.74
C PRO A 89 3.08 0.00 13.23
N PRO A 90 1.93 0.47 12.75
CA PRO A 90 0.94 -0.41 12.13
C PRO A 90 1.54 -1.10 10.89
N PRO A 91 1.06 -2.31 10.54
CA PRO A 91 1.50 -2.99 9.31
C PRO A 91 1.16 -2.13 8.08
N PRO A 92 1.94 -2.24 6.98
CA PRO A 92 1.61 -1.61 5.72
C PRO A 92 0.23 -2.08 5.23
N VAL A 93 -0.60 -1.15 4.73
CA VAL A 93 -1.85 -1.51 4.05
C VAL A 93 -1.51 -1.73 2.58
N ASP A 94 -1.76 -2.93 2.06
CA ASP A 94 -1.58 -3.20 0.63
C ASP A 94 -2.49 -2.28 -0.20
N PRO A 95 -2.00 -1.72 -1.32
CA PRO A 95 -2.81 -0.88 -2.18
C PRO A 95 -4.00 -1.69 -2.69
N GLN A 96 -5.21 -1.22 -2.39
CA GLN A 96 -6.42 -1.85 -2.85
C GLN A 96 -6.63 -1.52 -4.33
N VAL A 97 -6.30 -2.49 -5.19
CA VAL A 97 -6.40 -2.41 -6.65
C VAL A 97 -7.54 -3.30 -7.17
N GLY A 98 -8.03 -3.00 -8.37
CA GLY A 98 -8.98 -3.84 -9.11
C GLY A 98 -8.41 -4.30 -10.45
N SER A 99 -9.25 -4.93 -11.27
CA SER A 99 -8.92 -5.31 -12.64
C SER A 99 -10.05 -5.01 -13.62
N LEU A 100 -9.71 -4.93 -14.90
CA LEU A 100 -10.64 -4.74 -16.01
C LEU A 100 -10.36 -5.78 -17.10
N ASP A 101 -11.31 -6.68 -17.31
CA ASP A 101 -11.29 -7.67 -18.40
C ASP A 101 -12.05 -7.11 -19.61
N VAL A 102 -11.39 -6.99 -20.76
CA VAL A 102 -12.03 -6.54 -22.00
C VAL A 102 -12.01 -7.66 -23.02
N THR A 103 -13.20 -8.03 -23.48
CA THR A 103 -13.38 -8.97 -24.58
C THR A 103 -13.52 -8.22 -25.90
N LYS A 104 -12.69 -8.60 -26.88
CA LYS A 104 -12.80 -8.18 -28.27
C LYS A 104 -13.53 -9.25 -29.08
N VAL A 105 -14.67 -8.86 -29.66
CA VAL A 105 -15.41 -9.68 -30.63
C VAL A 105 -15.17 -9.14 -32.05
N VAL A 106 -14.88 -10.04 -32.98
CA VAL A 106 -14.71 -9.72 -34.41
C VAL A 106 -15.70 -10.56 -35.20
N ASP A 107 -16.70 -9.90 -35.78
CA ASP A 107 -17.73 -10.49 -36.63
C ASP A 107 -17.42 -10.15 -38.10
N TRP A 108 -17.07 -11.18 -38.86
CA TRP A 108 -16.69 -11.06 -40.27
C TRP A 108 -17.88 -11.07 -41.24
N ALA A 109 -19.12 -10.99 -40.75
CA ALA A 109 -20.34 -10.98 -41.57
C ALA A 109 -20.35 -12.11 -42.63
N ASP A 110 -20.09 -13.34 -42.15
CA ASP A 110 -19.97 -14.57 -42.94
C ASP A 110 -18.86 -14.58 -44.01
N LYS A 111 -17.97 -13.58 -44.05
CA LYS A 111 -16.78 -13.59 -44.91
C LYS A 111 -15.62 -14.36 -44.25
N THR A 112 -14.68 -14.83 -45.08
CA THR A 112 -13.45 -15.46 -44.59
C THR A 112 -12.60 -14.45 -43.80
N PRO A 113 -12.21 -14.75 -42.54
CA PRO A 113 -11.34 -13.88 -41.75
C PRO A 113 -9.99 -13.61 -42.43
N ASP A 114 -9.58 -12.34 -42.46
CA ASP A 114 -8.21 -11.97 -42.83
C ASP A 114 -7.30 -12.09 -41.61
N ALA A 115 -6.44 -13.10 -41.60
CA ALA A 115 -5.52 -13.36 -40.49
C ALA A 115 -4.46 -12.26 -40.28
N THR A 116 -4.29 -11.34 -41.23
CA THR A 116 -3.38 -10.19 -41.09
C THR A 116 -4.02 -9.02 -40.34
N GLN A 117 -5.34 -9.05 -40.14
CA GLN A 117 -6.05 -8.01 -39.40
C GLN A 117 -5.72 -8.06 -37.91
N SER A 118 -5.57 -6.88 -37.31
CA SER A 118 -5.46 -6.70 -35.87
C SER A 118 -6.30 -5.51 -35.41
N PHE A 119 -6.66 -5.51 -34.12
CA PHE A 119 -7.49 -4.48 -33.50
C PHE A 119 -6.88 -4.07 -32.17
N GLN A 120 -6.65 -2.77 -31.96
CA GLN A 120 -6.03 -2.27 -30.74
C GLN A 120 -7.06 -1.58 -29.86
N ILE A 121 -7.13 -1.99 -28.59
CA ILE A 121 -7.94 -1.36 -27.56
C ILE A 121 -7.02 -0.76 -26.50
N CYS A 122 -7.29 0.48 -26.11
CA CYS A 122 -6.62 1.21 -25.06
C CYS A 122 -7.60 1.54 -23.93
N ILE A 123 -7.10 1.60 -22.69
CA ILE A 123 -7.85 2.10 -21.53
C ILE A 123 -7.23 3.39 -21.01
N ALA A 124 -8.06 4.36 -20.64
CA ALA A 124 -7.64 5.61 -20.02
C ALA A 124 -8.38 5.80 -18.69
N GLY A 125 -7.68 6.14 -17.62
CA GLY A 125 -8.26 6.26 -16.28
C GLY A 125 -7.21 6.51 -15.20
N PRO A 126 -7.53 6.30 -13.92
CA PRO A 126 -6.62 6.56 -12.80
C PRO A 126 -5.20 6.00 -12.95
N SER A 127 -5.04 4.76 -13.44
CA SER A 127 -3.71 4.17 -13.71
C SER A 127 -3.05 4.60 -15.02
N PHE A 128 -3.84 5.09 -15.98
CA PHE A 128 -3.40 5.47 -17.32
C PHE A 128 -4.05 6.79 -17.73
N PRO A 129 -3.63 7.93 -17.15
CA PRO A 129 -4.37 9.19 -17.30
C PRO A 129 -4.55 9.68 -18.74
N ASN A 130 -3.61 9.35 -19.63
CA ASN A 130 -3.62 9.78 -21.03
C ASN A 130 -4.06 8.66 -21.99
N GLY A 131 -4.12 7.41 -21.53
CA GLY A 131 -4.47 6.24 -22.34
C GLY A 131 -3.43 5.86 -23.40
N ASN A 132 -2.21 6.37 -23.27
CA ASN A 132 -1.09 6.11 -24.19
C ASN A 132 0.20 5.70 -23.46
N GLU A 133 0.12 5.54 -22.14
CA GLU A 133 1.19 5.03 -21.32
C GLU A 133 1.52 3.57 -21.71
N ALA A 134 2.70 3.11 -21.30
CA ALA A 134 3.08 1.71 -21.51
C ALA A 134 2.02 0.78 -20.89
N ASN A 135 1.60 -0.23 -21.66
CA ASN A 135 0.56 -1.20 -21.30
C ASN A 135 -0.87 -0.66 -21.18
N ALA A 136 -1.12 0.63 -21.49
CA ALA A 136 -2.49 1.14 -21.59
C ALA A 136 -3.27 0.50 -22.76
N CYS A 137 -2.56 0.01 -23.78
CA CYS A 137 -3.13 -0.58 -24.98
C CYS A 137 -2.75 -2.06 -25.16
N TYR A 138 -3.67 -2.83 -25.74
CA TYR A 138 -3.48 -4.22 -26.14
C TYR A 138 -3.99 -4.46 -27.57
N SER A 139 -3.24 -5.24 -28.34
CA SER A 139 -3.60 -5.58 -29.74
C SER A 139 -4.12 -7.01 -29.82
N PHE A 140 -5.37 -7.16 -30.25
CA PHE A 140 -6.04 -8.42 -30.54
C PHE A 140 -5.82 -8.83 -32.01
N SER A 141 -5.80 -10.13 -32.27
CA SER A 141 -5.77 -10.66 -33.64
C SER A 141 -7.13 -10.59 -34.32
N ALA A 142 -7.18 -11.02 -35.59
CA ALA A 142 -8.38 -11.15 -36.40
C ALA A 142 -9.53 -11.99 -35.79
N THR A 143 -9.22 -12.84 -34.81
CA THR A 143 -10.21 -13.67 -34.09
C THR A 143 -10.75 -13.03 -32.82
N GLY A 144 -10.22 -11.87 -32.41
CA GLY A 144 -10.52 -11.27 -31.12
C GLY A 144 -9.91 -12.05 -29.94
N GLY A 145 -10.53 -11.95 -28.76
CA GLY A 145 -10.06 -12.60 -27.53
C GLY A 145 -10.41 -11.79 -26.28
N SER A 146 -9.80 -12.10 -25.14
CA SER A 146 -9.91 -11.28 -23.92
C SER A 146 -8.54 -10.85 -23.41
N HIS A 147 -8.47 -9.68 -22.81
CA HIS A 147 -7.29 -9.18 -22.13
C HIS A 147 -7.68 -8.53 -20.80
N THR A 148 -6.92 -8.85 -19.76
CA THR A 148 -7.15 -8.32 -18.41
C THR A 148 -6.04 -7.34 -18.05
N TRP A 149 -6.42 -6.08 -17.83
CA TRP A 149 -5.58 -5.12 -17.12
C TRP A 149 -5.73 -5.35 -15.62
N THR A 150 -4.61 -5.59 -14.95
CA THR A 150 -4.54 -5.85 -13.50
C THR A 150 -3.91 -4.66 -12.77
N ASP A 151 -3.97 -4.68 -11.44
CA ASP A 151 -3.38 -3.66 -10.58
C ASP A 151 -3.83 -2.23 -10.90
N LEU A 152 -5.11 -2.11 -11.27
CA LEU A 152 -5.74 -0.83 -11.58
C LEU A 152 -6.14 -0.10 -10.30
N ALA A 153 -5.79 1.19 -10.21
CA ALA A 153 -6.31 2.05 -9.16
C ALA A 153 -7.84 2.17 -9.32
N PRO A 154 -8.63 2.10 -8.23
CA PRO A 154 -10.08 2.20 -8.33
C PRO A 154 -10.54 3.51 -9.00
N GLY A 155 -11.59 3.40 -9.82
CA GLY A 155 -12.24 4.51 -10.51
C GLY A 155 -12.67 4.16 -11.93
N ALA A 156 -13.16 5.17 -12.64
CA ALA A 156 -13.67 5.03 -14.00
C ALA A 156 -12.54 4.95 -15.05
N TYR A 157 -12.61 3.94 -15.92
CA TYR A 157 -11.73 3.76 -17.06
C TYR A 157 -12.53 3.84 -18.36
N THR A 158 -12.07 4.65 -19.32
CA THR A 158 -12.61 4.71 -20.67
C THR A 158 -11.94 3.65 -21.54
N VAL A 159 -12.72 2.77 -22.17
CA VAL A 159 -12.24 1.72 -23.08
C VAL A 159 -12.41 2.18 -24.52
N THR A 160 -11.33 2.37 -25.26
CA THR A 160 -11.36 2.91 -26.63
C THR A 160 -10.66 1.99 -27.59
N GLU A 161 -11.32 1.63 -28.68
CA GLU A 161 -10.66 1.02 -29.83
C GLU A 161 -10.09 2.10 -30.76
N VAL A 162 -8.81 1.94 -31.11
CA VAL A 162 -8.04 2.93 -31.87
C VAL A 162 -7.57 2.36 -33.20
N GLY A 163 -7.46 3.22 -34.21
CA GLY A 163 -6.90 2.85 -35.53
C GLY A 163 -7.76 1.93 -36.38
N VAL A 164 -9.02 1.68 -35.99
CA VAL A 164 -9.98 0.89 -36.78
C VAL A 164 -10.46 1.68 -38.01
N ASP A 165 -10.50 1.02 -39.17
CA ASP A 165 -11.08 1.59 -40.39
C ASP A 165 -12.61 1.56 -40.31
N THR A 166 -13.21 2.70 -39.95
CA THR A 166 -14.67 2.85 -39.83
C THR A 166 -15.40 2.86 -41.17
N GLY A 167 -14.69 2.84 -42.30
CA GLY A 167 -15.27 2.58 -43.62
C GLY A 167 -15.46 1.09 -43.90
N LEU A 168 -14.76 0.23 -43.17
CA LEU A 168 -14.84 -1.24 -43.28
C LEU A 168 -15.55 -1.90 -42.09
N TRP A 169 -15.56 -1.27 -40.92
CA TRP A 169 -16.08 -1.87 -39.68
C TRP A 169 -17.10 -0.96 -38.99
N THR A 170 -18.20 -1.57 -38.53
CA THR A 170 -19.06 -1.00 -37.49
C THR A 170 -18.51 -1.38 -36.13
N VAL A 171 -18.30 -0.40 -35.25
CA VAL A 171 -17.70 -0.60 -33.92
C VAL A 171 -18.73 -0.29 -32.84
N THR A 172 -18.92 -1.21 -31.90
CA THR A 172 -19.79 -1.01 -30.73
C THR A 172 -19.02 -1.28 -29.44
N GLY A 173 -19.39 -0.59 -28.36
CA GLY A 173 -18.72 -0.67 -27.06
C GLY A 173 -17.47 0.19 -26.92
N SER A 174 -16.89 0.70 -28.02
CA SER A 174 -15.79 1.68 -27.94
C SER A 174 -16.25 3.01 -27.35
N GLY A 175 -15.41 3.63 -26.52
CA GLY A 175 -15.67 4.88 -25.81
C GLY A 175 -16.44 4.73 -24.49
N ALA A 176 -16.77 3.51 -24.06
CA ALA A 176 -17.51 3.27 -22.82
C ALA A 176 -16.67 3.58 -21.58
N SER A 177 -17.30 4.12 -20.53
CA SER A 177 -16.71 4.30 -19.21
C SER A 177 -17.10 3.13 -18.30
N VAL A 178 -16.10 2.45 -17.74
CA VAL A 178 -16.23 1.25 -16.93
C VAL A 178 -15.64 1.51 -15.55
N GLU A 179 -16.44 1.28 -14.50
CA GLU A 179 -16.00 1.49 -13.12
C GLU A 179 -15.21 0.28 -12.60
N VAL A 180 -13.96 0.50 -12.20
CA VAL A 180 -13.11 -0.49 -11.54
C VAL A 180 -13.15 -0.27 -10.03
N VAL A 181 -13.58 -1.29 -9.29
CA VAL A 181 -13.65 -1.26 -7.82
C VAL A 181 -12.51 -2.09 -7.24
N ALA A 182 -11.95 -1.63 -6.12
CA ALA A 182 -10.97 -2.38 -5.35
C ALA A 182 -11.39 -3.86 -5.13
N ASN A 183 -10.43 -4.77 -5.29
CA ASN A 183 -10.56 -6.22 -5.11
C ASN A 183 -11.64 -6.90 -5.97
N ASN A 184 -12.08 -6.26 -7.05
CA ASN A 184 -13.05 -6.79 -7.99
C ASN A 184 -12.53 -6.71 -9.43
N ALA A 185 -13.10 -7.57 -10.29
CA ALA A 185 -12.89 -7.52 -11.73
C ALA A 185 -14.12 -6.90 -12.41
N ALA A 186 -13.92 -5.78 -13.11
CA ALA A 186 -14.89 -5.24 -14.04
C ALA A 186 -14.73 -5.91 -15.41
N SER A 187 -15.79 -5.90 -16.22
CA SER A 187 -15.78 -6.51 -17.55
C SER A 187 -16.42 -5.59 -18.58
N HIS A 188 -15.89 -5.58 -19.81
CA HIS A 188 -16.48 -4.85 -20.92
C HIS A 188 -16.25 -5.56 -22.26
N THR A 189 -17.11 -5.31 -23.24
CA THR A 189 -17.00 -5.92 -24.59
C THR A 189 -16.95 -4.83 -25.65
N VAL A 190 -16.01 -4.97 -26.58
CA VAL A 190 -15.93 -4.17 -27.81
C VAL A 190 -16.08 -5.09 -29.00
N THR A 191 -17.04 -4.78 -29.89
CA THR A 191 -17.37 -5.62 -31.05
C THR A 191 -17.14 -4.85 -32.33
N ASN A 192 -16.42 -5.46 -33.27
CA ASN A 192 -16.34 -5.01 -34.66
C ASN A 192 -17.17 -5.94 -35.55
N THR A 193 -18.01 -5.36 -36.39
CA THR A 193 -18.77 -6.07 -37.43
C THR A 193 -18.38 -5.53 -38.79
N LEU A 194 -17.95 -6.42 -39.70
CA LEU A 194 -17.56 -6.05 -41.05
C LEU A 194 -18.76 -5.46 -41.80
N ILE A 195 -18.57 -4.31 -42.45
CA ILE A 195 -19.62 -3.68 -43.27
C ILE A 195 -19.73 -4.45 -44.57
N ASP A 196 -20.86 -5.12 -44.80
CA ASP A 196 -21.15 -5.74 -46.10
C ASP A 196 -21.59 -4.65 -47.09
N VAL A 197 -20.69 -4.29 -48.01
CA VAL A 197 -21.03 -3.43 -49.16
C VAL A 197 -21.73 -4.19 -50.29
N GLY A 198 -22.15 -5.44 -50.04
CA GLY A 198 -22.97 -6.26 -50.91
C GLY A 198 -24.43 -5.78 -51.02
N GLY A 199 -24.64 -4.56 -51.49
CA GLY A 199 -25.89 -4.22 -52.16
C GLY A 199 -25.99 -5.04 -53.43
N GLU A 200 -27.11 -5.71 -53.63
CA GLU A 200 -27.42 -6.48 -54.84
C GLU A 200 -27.17 -5.65 -56.10
N GLY A 201 -25.99 -5.81 -56.69
CA GLY A 201 -25.79 -5.59 -58.12
C GLY A 201 -26.49 -6.71 -58.86
N GLY A 202 -27.83 -6.74 -58.77
CA GLY A 202 -28.65 -7.47 -59.73
C GLY A 202 -28.15 -7.03 -61.09
N THR A 203 -27.47 -7.95 -61.79
CA THR A 203 -27.17 -7.76 -63.20
C THR A 203 -28.50 -7.40 -63.83
N PRO A 204 -28.66 -6.26 -64.53
CA PRO A 204 -29.84 -6.06 -65.33
C PRO A 204 -29.90 -7.28 -66.23
N THR A 205 -30.89 -8.14 -66.01
CA THR A 205 -31.21 -9.17 -66.99
C THR A 205 -31.41 -8.38 -68.26
N ALA A 206 -30.47 -8.52 -69.20
CA ALA A 206 -30.62 -7.96 -70.52
C ALA A 206 -32.01 -8.38 -70.98
N LEU A 207 -32.87 -7.40 -71.29
CA LEU A 207 -34.11 -7.69 -71.97
C LEU A 207 -33.72 -8.46 -73.23
N ASP A 208 -34.18 -9.70 -73.29
CA ASP A 208 -34.04 -10.59 -74.44
C ASP A 208 -34.49 -9.83 -75.70
N PRO A 209 -33.64 -9.62 -76.72
CA PRO A 209 -34.04 -9.00 -77.96
C PRO A 209 -34.76 -10.05 -78.83
N THR A 210 -35.98 -10.42 -78.44
CA THR A 210 -36.83 -11.34 -79.22
C THR A 210 -38.22 -10.78 -79.55
N ASP A 211 -38.44 -9.47 -79.36
CA ASP A 211 -39.57 -8.76 -79.98
C ASP A 211 -39.06 -7.65 -80.91
N GLU A 212 -38.42 -8.06 -82.01
CA GLU A 212 -38.35 -7.24 -83.22
C GLU A 212 -39.63 -7.49 -84.05
N PRO A 213 -40.56 -6.52 -84.19
CA PRO A 213 -41.68 -6.71 -85.10
C PRO A 213 -41.18 -6.66 -86.54
N ALA A 214 -41.45 -7.73 -87.29
CA ALA A 214 -41.15 -7.84 -88.71
C ALA A 214 -41.69 -6.65 -89.50
N ALA A 215 -40.81 -5.97 -90.24
CA ALA A 215 -41.18 -4.99 -91.24
C ALA A 215 -41.99 -5.68 -92.36
N THR A 216 -43.26 -5.29 -92.51
CA THR A 216 -44.05 -5.59 -93.71
C THR A 216 -43.68 -4.60 -94.81
N PHE A 217 -43.32 -5.14 -95.97
CA PHE A 217 -43.02 -4.45 -97.23
C PHE A 217 -44.19 -3.59 -97.74
#